data_AF-A0A967K8A9-F1
#
_entry.id   AF-A0A967K8A9-F1
#
_cell.length_a   1.000
_cell.length_b   1.000
_cell.length_c   1.000
_cell.angle_alpha   90.00
_cell.angle_beta   90.00
_cell.angle_gamma   90.00
#
_symmetry.space_group_name_H-M   'P 1'
#
loop_
_entity.id
_entity.type
_entity.pdbx_description
1 polymer ?
#
loop_
_entity_poly.entity_id
_entity_poly.type
_entity_poly.pdbx_seq_one_letter_code
_entity_poly.pdbx_strand_id
1 'polypeptide(L)'
;MISETGDQSVPDDLTPNDEPQTSSISSLRELIDLVSGKTVQTSDEQTDAMISDQQPFPFLGLVGQEEMKLALLLSLINPKLDGVLLIGPRGTGKTTAARSMVDLLPQIPRSLCFYGCLPEDIEQGGIDAVCPDCARK
;
A
#
# COMPACT_ATOMS: atom_id res chain seq x y z
N MET A 1 -53.22 30.17 10.72
CA MET A 1 -52.71 28.90 11.25
C MET A 1 -51.24 28.85 10.89
N ILE A 2 -50.39 29.25 11.84
CA ILE A 2 -48.94 29.28 11.74
C ILE A 2 -48.51 28.22 12.76
N SER A 3 -47.79 27.20 12.31
CA SER A 3 -47.26 26.14 13.18
C SER A 3 -45.73 26.21 13.13
N GLU A 4 -45.12 26.34 14.31
CA GLU A 4 -43.69 26.20 14.58
C GLU A 4 -43.31 24.74 14.84
N THR A 5 -42.12 24.35 14.40
CA THR A 5 -41.15 23.35 14.95
C THR A 5 -39.93 23.47 14.02
N GLY A 6 -38.71 23.91 14.41
CA GLY A 6 -37.82 23.37 15.44
C GLY A 6 -37.48 21.92 15.07
N ASP A 7 -36.26 21.42 14.91
CA ASP A 7 -34.89 21.82 15.17
C ASP A 7 -34.00 20.72 14.52
N GLN A 8 -32.72 20.99 14.39
CA GLN A 8 -31.59 20.05 14.40
C GLN A 8 -31.20 19.19 13.18
N SER A 9 -29.94 19.45 12.81
CA SER A 9 -28.84 18.51 12.52
C SER A 9 -28.76 17.84 11.15
N VAL A 10 -27.96 18.51 10.31
CA VAL A 10 -26.91 17.95 9.46
C VAL A 10 -26.32 16.66 10.06
N PRO A 11 -26.21 15.54 9.31
CA PRO A 11 -25.35 14.46 9.71
C PRO A 11 -23.90 14.85 9.40
N ASP A 12 -23.24 15.44 10.40
CA ASP A 12 -21.80 15.34 10.60
C ASP A 12 -21.49 13.87 10.94
N ASP A 13 -21.00 13.12 9.96
CA ASP A 13 -20.31 11.86 10.22
C ASP A 13 -18.88 11.98 9.67
N LEU A 14 -18.17 12.99 10.19
CA LEU A 14 -16.74 12.86 10.37
C LEU A 14 -16.54 11.90 11.53
N THR A 15 -16.21 10.66 11.24
CA THR A 15 -15.50 9.82 12.20
C THR A 15 -14.04 10.30 12.22
N PRO A 16 -13.54 10.89 13.32
CA PRO A 16 -12.13 11.22 13.46
C PRO A 16 -11.51 10.11 14.31
N ASN A 17 -11.17 8.99 13.69
CA ASN A 17 -10.40 7.94 14.34
C ASN A 17 -9.55 7.20 13.29
N ASP A 18 -8.59 7.92 12.72
CA ASP A 18 -7.32 7.37 12.24
C ASP A 18 -6.30 8.50 12.38
N GLU A 19 -6.02 8.89 13.63
CA GLU A 19 -4.74 9.55 13.88
C GLU A 19 -3.65 8.55 13.48
N PRO A 20 -2.76 8.86 12.52
CA PRO A 20 -1.58 8.05 12.35
C PRO A 20 -0.84 8.12 13.68
N GLN A 21 -0.76 7.00 14.39
CA GLN A 21 0.01 6.92 15.62
C GLN A 21 1.46 7.27 15.27
N THR A 22 1.82 8.54 15.47
CA THR A 22 3.20 9.00 15.39
C THR A 22 3.87 8.43 16.63
N SER A 23 4.34 7.20 16.53
CA SER A 23 5.19 6.60 17.54
C SER A 23 6.41 7.51 17.68
N SER A 24 6.42 8.28 18.76
CA SER A 24 7.53 9.18 19.09
C SER A 24 8.75 8.32 19.36
N ILE A 25 9.61 8.17 18.34
CA ILE A 25 10.83 7.37 18.45
C ILE A 25 11.74 8.04 19.47
N SER A 26 11.93 7.37 20.61
CA SER A 26 12.61 7.94 21.78
C SER A 26 14.13 7.77 21.71
N SER A 27 14.61 6.90 20.82
CA SER A 27 16.04 6.69 20.61
C SER A 27 16.40 6.29 19.19
N LEU A 28 17.61 6.68 18.74
CA LEU A 28 18.17 6.20 17.47
C LEU A 28 18.28 4.67 17.41
N ARG A 29 18.41 4.01 18.58
CA ARG A 29 18.43 2.55 18.68
C ARG A 29 17.07 1.94 18.33
N GLU A 30 15.99 2.57 18.78
CA GLU A 30 14.61 2.17 18.48
C GLU A 30 14.30 2.34 16.98
N LEU A 31 14.81 3.41 16.36
CA LEU A 31 14.74 3.61 14.91
C LEU A 31 15.50 2.52 14.13
N ILE A 32 16.70 2.15 14.61
CA ILE A 32 17.49 1.06 14.03
C ILE A 32 16.79 -0.29 14.21
N ASP A 33 16.23 -0.58 15.38
CA ASP A 33 15.51 -1.84 15.64
C ASP A 33 14.23 -1.96 14.77
N LEU A 34 13.54 -0.83 14.52
CA LEU A 34 12.39 -0.74 13.63
C LEU A 34 12.77 -0.98 12.16
N VAL A 35 13.79 -0.27 11.65
CA VAL A 35 14.24 -0.40 10.24
C VAL A 35 14.97 -1.72 9.99
N SER A 36 15.60 -2.31 11.01
CA SER A 36 16.28 -3.60 10.93
C SER A 36 15.33 -4.79 11.08
N GLY A 37 14.01 -4.56 11.20
CA GLY A 37 12.99 -5.63 11.22
C GLY A 37 12.92 -6.41 12.53
N LYS A 38 13.49 -5.91 13.63
CA LYS A 38 13.53 -6.63 14.91
C LYS A 38 12.22 -6.51 15.72
N THR A 39 11.38 -5.53 15.37
CA THR A 39 10.15 -5.19 16.11
C THR A 39 8.89 -5.27 15.23
N VAL A 40 8.85 -6.19 14.26
CA VAL A 40 7.60 -6.46 13.53
C VAL A 40 6.72 -7.34 14.42
N GLN A 41 5.73 -6.74 15.07
CA GLN A 41 4.55 -7.47 15.50
C GLN A 41 3.69 -7.72 14.25
N THR A 42 3.90 -8.86 13.61
CA THR A 42 2.93 -9.41 12.65
C THR A 42 1.71 -9.84 13.46
N SER A 43 0.65 -9.05 13.43
CA SER A 43 -0.69 -9.52 13.74
C SER A 43 -1.05 -10.62 12.73
N ASP A 44 -1.00 -11.86 13.21
CA ASP A 44 -1.71 -13.08 12.78
C ASP A 44 -1.96 -13.31 11.27
N GLU A 45 -1.18 -14.23 10.68
CA GLU A 45 -1.71 -15.51 10.19
C GLU A 45 -0.53 -16.50 9.97
N GLN A 46 -0.39 -17.47 10.87
CA GLN A 46 0.51 -18.60 10.73
C GLN A 46 -0.03 -19.54 9.63
N THR A 47 0.42 -19.34 8.38
CA THR A 47 0.45 -20.43 7.41
C THR A 47 1.80 -21.12 7.49
N ASP A 48 1.79 -22.38 7.95
CA ASP A 48 2.92 -23.31 8.11
C ASP A 48 3.50 -23.78 6.75
N ALA A 49 3.54 -22.88 5.77
CA ALA A 49 4.20 -23.10 4.49
C ALA A 49 5.62 -22.53 4.62
N MET A 50 6.62 -23.40 4.49
CA MET A 50 8.04 -23.06 4.45
C MET A 50 8.36 -22.28 3.16
N ILE A 51 7.84 -21.05 3.08
CA ILE A 51 8.22 -20.04 2.11
C ILE A 51 9.27 -19.20 2.83
N SER A 52 10.49 -19.19 2.30
CA SER A 52 11.50 -18.23 2.70
C SER A 52 10.93 -16.83 2.47
N ASP A 53 10.36 -16.22 3.51
CA ASP A 53 9.98 -14.81 3.54
C ASP A 53 11.27 -13.97 3.47
N GLN A 54 11.84 -13.90 2.26
CA GLN A 54 12.83 -12.88 1.96
C GLN A 54 12.07 -11.57 1.79
N GLN A 55 11.74 -10.96 2.92
CA GLN A 55 11.25 -9.61 2.96
C GLN A 55 12.25 -8.72 2.18
N PRO A 56 11.80 -7.93 1.19
CA PRO A 56 12.68 -7.05 0.43
C PRO A 56 13.43 -6.10 1.37
N PHE A 57 14.66 -5.75 1.00
CA PHE A 57 15.41 -4.73 1.73
C PHE A 57 14.65 -3.38 1.64
N PRO A 58 14.50 -2.60 2.72
CA PRO A 58 13.68 -1.39 2.70
C PRO A 58 14.25 -0.32 1.77
N PHE A 59 13.38 0.35 0.99
CA PHE A 59 13.80 1.38 0.02
C PHE A 59 14.55 2.53 0.68
N LEU A 60 14.12 2.95 1.88
CA LEU A 60 14.75 4.00 2.66
C LEU A 60 16.13 3.60 3.22
N GLY A 61 16.44 2.30 3.29
CA GLY A 61 17.74 1.79 3.68
C GLY A 61 18.82 1.94 2.60
N LEU A 62 18.45 2.31 1.37
CA LEU A 62 19.39 2.49 0.26
C LEU A 62 20.18 3.80 0.43
N VAL A 63 21.47 3.66 0.76
CA VAL A 63 22.37 4.80 0.95
C VAL A 63 22.92 5.29 -0.39
N GLY A 64 22.94 6.62 -0.57
CA GLY A 64 23.40 7.27 -1.81
C GLY A 64 22.43 7.09 -2.99
N GLN A 65 22.94 7.12 -4.22
CA GLN A 65 22.17 6.85 -5.46
C GLN A 65 20.88 7.69 -5.61
N GLU A 66 21.00 9.01 -5.41
CA GLU A 66 19.87 9.94 -5.41
C GLU A 66 19.12 9.97 -6.75
N GLU A 67 19.84 9.97 -7.88
CA GLU A 67 19.24 9.94 -9.22
C GLU A 67 18.40 8.67 -9.44
N MET A 68 18.90 7.51 -8.99
CA MET A 68 18.17 6.25 -9.10
C MET A 68 16.89 6.27 -8.25
N LYS A 69 16.99 6.71 -6.98
CA LYS A 69 15.82 6.81 -6.10
C LYS A 69 14.79 7.78 -6.64
N LEU A 70 15.23 8.93 -7.15
CA LEU A 70 14.35 9.93 -7.74
C LEU A 70 13.63 9.39 -8.98
N ALA A 71 14.35 8.73 -9.90
CA ALA A 71 13.75 8.16 -11.10
C ALA A 71 12.67 7.13 -10.76
N LEU A 72 12.95 6.25 -9.79
CA LEU A 72 11.99 5.25 -9.31
C LEU A 72 10.76 5.89 -8.65
N LEU A 73 10.95 6.90 -7.79
CA LEU A 73 9.84 7.64 -7.17
C LEU A 73 9.00 8.38 -8.22
N LEU A 74 9.62 9.00 -9.22
CA LEU A 74 8.92 9.68 -10.30
C LEU A 74 8.06 8.71 -11.12
N SER A 75 8.55 7.49 -11.35
CA SER A 75 7.77 6.46 -12.05
C SER A 75 6.49 6.05 -11.29
N LEU A 76 6.48 6.18 -9.96
CA LEU A 76 5.28 5.94 -9.16
C LEU A 76 4.30 7.12 -9.21
N ILE A 77 4.82 8.35 -9.19
CA ILE A 77 3.98 9.56 -9.14
C ILE A 77 3.31 9.83 -10.48
N ASN A 78 4.02 9.62 -11.59
CA ASN A 78 3.54 9.97 -12.92
C ASN A 78 3.45 8.74 -13.83
N PRO A 79 2.24 8.18 -14.03
CA PRO A 79 2.05 6.99 -14.87
C PRO A 79 2.30 7.25 -16.36
N LYS A 80 2.51 8.50 -16.79
CA LYS A 80 2.94 8.81 -18.17
C LYS A 80 4.41 8.49 -18.43
N LEU A 81 5.18 8.21 -17.37
CA LEU A 81 6.56 7.76 -17.49
C LEU A 81 6.55 6.24 -17.68
N ASP A 82 6.60 5.79 -18.94
CA ASP A 82 6.46 4.38 -19.34
C ASP A 82 7.56 3.41 -18.81
N GLY A 83 8.56 3.91 -18.08
CA GLY A 83 9.53 3.06 -17.39
C GLY A 83 10.85 3.76 -17.10
N VAL A 84 11.66 3.12 -16.24
CA VAL A 84 12.99 3.61 -15.84
C VAL A 84 14.03 2.56 -16.18
N LEU A 85 15.08 2.94 -16.90
CA LEU A 85 16.20 2.07 -17.23
C LEU A 85 17.35 2.30 -16.24
N LEU A 86 17.65 1.29 -15.42
CA LEU A 86 18.74 1.34 -14.44
C LEU A 86 20.03 0.74 -15.01
N ILE A 87 21.05 1.57 -15.22
CA ILE A 87 22.36 1.15 -15.78
C ILE A 87 23.45 1.33 -14.72
N GLY A 88 24.36 0.37 -14.62
CA GLY A 88 25.58 0.54 -13.83
C GLY A 88 26.34 -0.77 -13.56
N PRO A 89 27.47 -0.71 -12.83
CA PRO A 89 28.28 -1.86 -12.47
C PRO A 89 27.53 -2.95 -11.70
N ARG A 90 28.07 -4.17 -11.68
CA ARG A 90 27.55 -5.24 -10.80
C ARG A 90 27.75 -4.84 -9.33
N GLY A 91 26.82 -5.23 -8.46
CA GLY A 91 26.90 -4.96 -7.02
C GLY A 91 26.34 -3.61 -6.55
N THR A 92 25.80 -2.74 -7.43
CA THR A 92 25.22 -1.45 -7.01
C THR A 92 23.79 -1.54 -6.46
N GLY A 93 23.22 -2.74 -6.35
CA GLY A 93 21.88 -2.92 -5.79
C GLY A 93 20.70 -2.50 -6.69
N LYS A 94 20.87 -2.40 -8.01
CA LYS A 94 19.78 -2.03 -8.95
C LYS A 94 18.50 -2.87 -8.78
N THR A 95 18.64 -4.20 -8.75
CA THR A 95 17.51 -5.12 -8.57
C THR A 95 16.94 -5.03 -7.15
N THR A 96 17.79 -4.80 -6.17
CA THR A 96 17.37 -4.57 -4.78
C THR A 96 16.52 -3.32 -4.67
N ALA A 97 16.93 -2.22 -5.32
CA ALA A 97 16.18 -0.98 -5.35
C ALA A 97 14.81 -1.12 -6.00
N ALA A 98 14.73 -1.79 -7.15
CA ALA A 98 13.44 -2.06 -7.80
C ALA A 98 12.52 -2.92 -6.92
N ARG A 99 13.04 -3.97 -6.26
CA ARG A 99 12.23 -4.83 -5.37
C ARG A 99 11.80 -4.14 -4.09
N SER A 100 12.64 -3.25 -3.56
CA SER A 100 12.35 -2.51 -2.34
C SER A 100 11.17 -1.52 -2.47
N MET A 101 10.76 -1.20 -3.70
CA MET A 101 9.60 -0.33 -3.94
C MET A 101 8.26 -0.98 -3.60
N VAL A 102 8.19 -2.31 -3.50
CA VAL A 102 6.94 -3.02 -3.20
C VAL A 102 6.36 -2.56 -1.86
N ASP A 103 7.23 -2.31 -0.88
CA ASP A 103 6.84 -1.87 0.47
C ASP A 103 6.29 -0.43 0.49
N LEU A 104 6.52 0.36 -0.56
CA LEU A 104 6.02 1.74 -0.67
C LEU A 104 4.66 1.83 -1.38
N LEU A 105 4.26 0.76 -2.07
CA LEU A 105 3.01 0.74 -2.81
C LEU A 105 1.85 0.40 -1.88
N PRO A 106 0.68 1.04 -2.04
CA PRO A 106 -0.51 0.66 -1.30
C PRO A 106 -0.90 -0.77 -1.68
N GLN A 107 -1.42 -1.51 -0.71
CA GLN A 107 -2.04 -2.79 -0.99
C GLN A 107 -3.34 -2.52 -1.73
N ILE A 108 -3.41 -2.95 -2.98
CA ILE A 108 -4.61 -2.82 -3.81
C ILE A 108 -5.22 -4.21 -3.91
N PRO A 109 -6.51 -4.40 -3.54
CA PRO A 109 -7.19 -5.66 -3.74
C PRO A 109 -7.21 -6.00 -5.22
N ARG A 110 -6.87 -7.25 -5.56
CA ARG A 110 -6.86 -7.73 -6.93
C ARG A 110 -7.66 -9.02 -6.98
N SER A 111 -8.66 -9.05 -7.86
CA SER A 111 -9.41 -10.26 -8.12
C SER A 111 -8.56 -11.29 -8.86
N LEU A 112 -8.81 -12.57 -8.64
CA LEU A 112 -8.28 -13.66 -9.48
C LEU A 112 -8.94 -13.72 -10.87
N CYS A 113 -9.98 -12.92 -11.09
CA CYS A 113 -10.65 -12.81 -12.38
C CYS A 113 -9.76 -12.05 -13.37
N PHE A 114 -9.70 -12.56 -14.61
CA PHE A 114 -8.97 -11.91 -15.70
C PHE A 114 -9.43 -10.46 -15.96
N TYR A 115 -10.72 -10.20 -15.77
CA TYR A 115 -11.32 -8.88 -15.96
C TYR A 115 -11.17 -7.95 -14.76
N GLY A 116 -10.63 -8.41 -13.64
CA GLY A 116 -10.43 -7.58 -12.46
C GLY A 116 -11.68 -7.32 -11.60
N CYS A 117 -12.76 -8.10 -11.77
CA CYS A 117 -14.02 -7.90 -11.04
C CYS A 117 -13.84 -8.04 -9.53
N LEU A 118 -14.16 -6.98 -8.79
CA LEU A 118 -14.13 -6.91 -7.33
C LEU A 118 -15.52 -7.14 -6.73
N PRO A 119 -15.62 -7.59 -5.47
CA PRO A 119 -16.90 -7.68 -4.77
C PRO A 119 -17.63 -6.33 -4.69
N GLU A 120 -16.86 -5.23 -4.55
CA GLU A 120 -17.39 -3.86 -4.53
C GLU A 120 -18.16 -3.49 -5.81
N ASP A 121 -17.77 -4.07 -6.96
CA ASP A 121 -18.45 -3.83 -8.24
C ASP A 121 -19.89 -4.38 -8.22
N ILE A 122 -20.12 -5.49 -7.51
CA ILE A 122 -21.45 -6.10 -7.34
C ILE A 122 -22.32 -5.26 -6.41
N GLU A 123 -21.73 -4.71 -5.35
CA GLU A 123 -22.46 -3.87 -4.40
C GLU A 123 -22.94 -2.55 -5.02
N GLN A 124 -22.15 -1.97 -5.92
CA GLN A 124 -22.47 -0.69 -6.57
C GLN A 124 -23.37 -0.85 -7.80
N GLY A 125 -23.13 -1.87 -8.63
CA GLY A 125 -23.79 -2.02 -9.93
C GLY A 125 -24.61 -3.31 -10.10
N GLY A 126 -24.72 -4.13 -9.06
CA GLY A 126 -25.40 -5.42 -9.11
C GLY A 126 -24.63 -6.48 -9.89
N ILE A 127 -25.30 -7.60 -10.16
CA ILE A 127 -24.71 -8.78 -10.80
C ILE A 127 -24.28 -8.50 -12.26
N ASP A 128 -24.86 -7.48 -12.89
CA ASP A 128 -24.55 -7.10 -14.27
C ASP A 128 -23.27 -6.26 -14.41
N ALA A 129 -22.71 -5.75 -13.31
CA ALA A 129 -21.47 -4.96 -13.31
C ALA A 129 -20.20 -5.83 -13.34
N VAL A 130 -20.34 -7.14 -13.17
CA VAL A 130 -19.24 -8.11 -13.22
C VAL A 130 -19.36 -9.00 -14.45
N CYS A 131 -18.25 -9.67 -14.81
CA CYS A 131 -18.24 -10.53 -16.00
C CYS A 131 -19.19 -11.73 -15.85
N PRO A 132 -19.64 -12.36 -16.96
CA PRO A 132 -20.61 -13.46 -16.93
C PRO A 132 -20.18 -14.69 -16.12
N ASP A 133 -18.88 -14.87 -15.92
CA ASP A 133 -18.34 -15.99 -15.13
C ASP A 133 -18.36 -15.69 -13.63
N CYS A 134 -18.12 -14.43 -13.24
CA CYS A 134 -18.28 -13.97 -11.86
C CYS A 134 -19.76 -13.87 -11.47
N ALA A 135 -20.63 -13.46 -12.39
CA ALA A 135 -22.08 -13.35 -12.16
C ALA A 135 -22.78 -14.71 -11.91
N ARG A 136 -22.20 -15.80 -12.41
CA ARG A 136 -22.75 -17.16 -12.27
C ARG A 136 -22.26 -17.91 -11.03
N LYS A 137 -21.24 -17.38 -10.35
CA LYS A 137 -20.56 -18.03 -9.23
C LYS A 137 -21.07 -17.49 -7.91
#